data_AF-A0A9D7SNZ5-F1
#
_entry.id   AF-A0A9D7SNZ5-F1
#
_cell.length_a   1.000
_cell.length_b   1.000
_cell.length_c   1.000
_cell.angle_alpha   90.00
_cell.angle_beta   90.00
_cell.angle_gamma   90.00
#
_symmetry.space_group_name_H-M   'P 1'
#
loop_
_entity.id
_entity.type
_entity.pdbx_description
1 polymer ?
#
loop_
_entity_poly.entity_id
_entity_poly.type
_entity_poly.pdbx_seq_one_letter_code
_entity_poly.pdbx_strand_id
1 'polypeptide(L)'
;MRTIEAETINEAALITRDAATPVAMAGNYEPVRFNAMKHGILSRLAVLAHEDHAEFADLLAALIDEHRPAGMTERHLIEELATIIWRKRRVLLAEGAKINEGLKSAVNSAASVIKSAAPFQRGIGGENADLREFMEGTPEEIAERQRDAALDLAATQKAAAILRKGGPNAYTKALRALMQDSRDFWDEHVEEESYPATAERLAEFIRDSLEPICYRMVKEAQFTPPTQFRAAAKRGSRPV
;
A
#
# COMPACT_ATOMS: atom_id res chain seq x y z
N MET A 1 44.82 -54.24 30.90
CA MET A 1 43.75 -54.70 29.99
C MET A 1 42.66 -53.65 29.97
N ARG A 2 42.35 -53.13 28.78
CA ARG A 2 41.14 -52.36 28.48
C ARG A 2 39.93 -53.28 28.55
N THR A 3 38.78 -52.76 28.98
CA THR A 3 37.50 -52.87 28.23
C THR A 3 36.53 -51.82 28.75
N ILE A 4 35.91 -51.15 27.79
CA ILE A 4 34.87 -50.11 27.88
C ILE A 4 33.56 -50.85 27.62
N GLU A 5 32.50 -50.57 28.36
CA GLU A 5 31.13 -50.86 27.92
C GLU A 5 30.30 -49.56 27.98
N ALA A 6 29.91 -49.10 26.79
CA ALA A 6 28.73 -48.28 26.52
C ALA A 6 27.48 -49.15 26.78
N GLU A 7 26.25 -48.69 26.98
CA GLU A 7 25.49 -47.66 26.27
C GLU A 7 24.08 -47.66 26.90
N THR A 8 23.42 -46.51 27.05
CA THR A 8 21.96 -46.42 26.78
C THR A 8 21.62 -44.96 26.49
N ILE A 9 21.51 -44.70 25.19
CA ILE A 9 21.30 -43.39 24.56
C ILE A 9 19.82 -43.03 24.63
N ASN A 10 19.56 -41.75 24.90
CA ASN A 10 18.25 -41.08 24.88
C ASN A 10 17.37 -41.47 23.68
N GLU A 11 16.19 -42.01 23.97
CA GLU A 11 15.05 -42.06 23.05
C GLU A 11 14.38 -40.69 22.98
N ALA A 12 14.68 -39.90 21.95
CA ALA A 12 13.74 -38.93 21.34
C ALA A 12 14.32 -38.32 20.06
N ALA A 13 14.77 -39.14 19.12
CA ALA A 13 15.04 -38.72 17.74
C ALA A 13 14.00 -39.37 16.81
N LEU A 14 12.80 -38.80 16.75
CA LEU A 14 11.81 -39.13 15.73
C LEU A 14 11.84 -38.03 14.67
N ILE A 15 12.70 -38.26 13.67
CA ILE A 15 12.68 -37.58 12.38
C ILE A 15 11.46 -38.11 11.63
N THR A 16 10.44 -37.27 11.41
CA THR A 16 9.40 -37.56 10.41
C THR A 16 9.59 -36.61 9.23
N ARG A 17 10.04 -37.19 8.11
CA ARG A 17 10.00 -36.58 6.77
C ARG A 17 8.58 -36.62 6.22
N ASP A 18 8.25 -35.57 5.46
CA ASP A 18 7.15 -35.40 4.49
C ASP A 18 5.71 -35.66 4.94
N ALA A 19 4.97 -34.57 5.08
CA ALA A 19 3.58 -34.50 4.66
C ALA A 19 3.32 -33.12 4.01
N ALA A 20 2.96 -33.14 2.73
CA ALA A 20 2.72 -31.98 1.88
C ALA A 20 1.72 -30.99 2.52
N THR A 21 2.02 -29.69 2.39
CA THR A 21 1.12 -28.59 2.72
C THR A 21 -0.11 -28.59 1.80
N PRO A 22 -1.35 -28.68 2.31
CA PRO A 22 -2.53 -28.54 1.47
C PRO A 22 -2.76 -27.06 1.13
N VAL A 23 -2.95 -26.78 -0.15
CA VAL A 23 -3.31 -25.46 -0.68
C VAL A 23 -4.65 -25.04 -0.08
N ALA A 24 -4.67 -23.88 0.59
CA ALA A 24 -5.84 -23.36 1.28
C ALA A 24 -6.91 -22.91 0.27
N MET A 25 -7.97 -23.72 0.14
CA MET A 25 -9.22 -23.33 -0.52
C MET A 25 -9.96 -22.30 0.35
N ALA A 26 -10.59 -21.31 -0.30
CA ALA A 26 -11.31 -20.18 0.26
C ALA A 26 -12.60 -20.59 1.01
N GLY A 27 -12.45 -21.33 2.11
CA GLY A 27 -13.53 -21.78 2.99
C GLY A 27 -13.06 -22.35 4.33
N ASN A 28 -11.75 -22.48 4.56
CA ASN A 28 -11.19 -23.17 5.73
C ASN A 28 -10.39 -22.24 6.66
N TYR A 29 -10.78 -20.97 6.78
CA TYR A 29 -10.04 -19.96 7.58
C TYR A 29 -10.20 -20.18 9.10
N GLU A 30 -11.30 -20.82 9.51
CA GLU A 30 -11.66 -20.99 10.91
C GLU A 30 -10.76 -21.97 11.67
N PRO A 31 -10.35 -23.13 11.11
CA PRO A 31 -9.36 -24.00 11.75
C PRO A 31 -7.92 -23.43 11.69
N VAL A 32 -7.58 -22.69 10.62
CA VAL A 32 -6.20 -22.23 10.36
C VAL A 32 -5.77 -21.11 11.33
N ARG A 33 -6.69 -20.22 11.74
CA ARG A 33 -6.38 -19.14 12.70
C ARG A 33 -5.90 -19.69 14.05
N PHE A 34 -6.42 -20.83 14.48
CA PHE A 34 -6.03 -21.46 15.74
C PHE A 34 -4.68 -22.19 15.64
N ASN A 35 -4.27 -22.61 14.44
CA ASN A 35 -2.95 -23.19 14.24
C ASN A 35 -1.84 -22.16 14.48
N ALA A 36 -2.03 -20.91 14.04
CA ALA A 36 -1.09 -19.83 14.33
C ALA A 36 -0.99 -19.52 15.83
N MET A 37 -2.10 -19.63 16.59
CA MET A 37 -2.07 -19.50 18.06
C MET A 37 -1.40 -20.69 18.76
N LYS A 38 -1.72 -21.91 18.31
CA LYS A 38 -1.21 -23.17 18.89
C LYS A 38 0.28 -23.37 18.63
N HIS A 39 0.74 -23.03 17.42
CA HIS A 39 2.15 -23.04 17.06
C HIS A 39 2.83 -21.70 17.38
N GLY A 40 2.08 -20.68 17.77
CA GLY A 40 2.57 -19.36 18.18
C GLY A 40 2.68 -19.22 19.69
N ILE A 41 1.98 -18.22 20.23
CA ILE A 41 2.12 -17.76 21.62
C ILE A 41 1.82 -18.83 22.69
N LEU A 42 0.92 -19.78 22.38
CA LEU A 42 0.54 -20.87 23.29
C LEU A 42 1.29 -22.18 23.02
N SER A 43 2.30 -22.16 22.15
CA SER A 43 3.10 -23.35 21.85
C SER A 43 3.78 -23.88 23.10
N ARG A 44 3.83 -25.20 23.24
CA ARG A 44 4.65 -25.87 24.26
C ARG A 44 6.15 -25.74 23.96
N LEU A 45 6.51 -25.55 22.69
CA LEU A 45 7.88 -25.37 22.25
C LEU A 45 8.31 -23.92 22.48
N ALA A 46 9.49 -23.73 23.09
CA ALA A 46 10.11 -22.41 23.25
C ALA A 46 10.48 -21.83 21.89
N VAL A 47 11.18 -22.63 21.07
CA VAL A 47 11.60 -22.33 19.70
C VAL A 47 10.84 -23.24 18.74
N LEU A 48 10.33 -22.69 17.63
CA LEU A 48 9.60 -23.41 16.61
C LEU A 48 10.54 -23.97 15.52
N ALA A 49 10.06 -24.93 14.74
CA ALA A 49 10.86 -25.59 13.70
C ALA A 49 11.44 -24.65 12.62
N HIS A 50 10.82 -23.49 12.40
CA HIS A 50 11.27 -22.50 11.42
C HIS A 50 12.07 -21.33 12.04
N GLU A 51 12.35 -21.41 13.34
CA GLU A 51 13.11 -20.40 14.07
C GLU A 51 14.56 -20.85 14.29
N ASP A 52 15.45 -19.87 14.45
CA ASP A 52 16.86 -20.13 14.70
C ASP A 52 17.07 -20.55 16.16
N HIS A 53 17.46 -21.81 16.34
CA HIS A 53 17.73 -22.38 17.67
C HIS A 53 19.05 -21.87 18.25
N ALA A 54 20.02 -21.48 17.40
CA ALA A 54 21.29 -20.93 17.85
C ALA A 54 21.08 -19.53 18.45
N GLU A 55 20.26 -18.70 17.80
CA GLU A 55 19.94 -17.36 18.31
C GLU A 55 19.21 -17.41 19.67
N PHE A 56 18.35 -18.41 19.88
CA PHE A 56 17.75 -18.65 21.20
C PHE A 56 18.79 -19.10 22.24
N ALA A 57 19.71 -20.00 21.84
CA ALA A 57 20.77 -20.48 22.72
C ALA A 57 21.72 -19.33 23.14
N ASP A 58 22.05 -18.43 22.22
CA ASP A 58 22.86 -17.24 22.48
C ASP A 58 22.15 -16.28 23.45
N LEU A 59 20.84 -16.05 23.26
CA LEU A 59 20.03 -15.26 24.19
C LEU A 59 20.04 -15.87 25.60
N LEU A 60 19.83 -17.18 25.71
CA LEU A 60 19.85 -17.87 26.99
C LEU A 60 21.24 -17.81 27.65
N ALA A 61 22.30 -18.00 26.87
CA ALA A 61 23.67 -17.91 27.37
C ALA A 61 23.99 -16.50 27.91
N ALA A 62 23.56 -15.46 27.20
CA ALA A 62 23.71 -14.07 27.64
C ALA A 62 22.96 -13.81 28.96
N LEU A 63 21.72 -14.29 29.09
CA LEU A 63 20.93 -14.13 30.33
C LEU A 63 21.53 -14.91 31.50
N ILE A 64 22.11 -16.09 31.25
CA ILE A 64 22.82 -16.87 32.29
C ILE A 64 24.09 -16.13 32.75
N ASP A 65 24.86 -15.55 31.82
CA ASP A 65 26.08 -14.79 32.16
C ASP A 65 25.76 -13.49 32.91
N GLU A 66 24.67 -12.80 32.53
CA GLU A 66 24.19 -11.59 33.18
C GLU A 66 23.72 -11.85 34.62
N HIS A 67 22.86 -12.85 34.81
CA HIS A 67 22.19 -13.08 36.09
C HIS A 67 22.93 -14.02 37.04
N ARG A 68 23.90 -14.81 36.55
CA ARG A 68 24.76 -15.71 37.33
C ARG A 68 23.99 -16.54 38.37
N PRO A 69 23.06 -17.41 37.95
CA PRO A 69 22.23 -18.17 38.87
C PRO A 69 23.07 -19.04 39.80
N ALA A 70 22.79 -18.98 41.10
CA ALA A 70 23.49 -19.73 42.14
C ALA A 70 23.00 -21.18 42.26
N GLY A 71 21.79 -21.49 41.77
CA GLY A 71 21.17 -22.80 41.91
C GLY A 71 20.16 -23.17 40.82
N MET A 72 19.66 -24.41 40.88
CA MET A 72 18.76 -24.97 39.86
C MET A 72 17.47 -24.16 39.68
N THR A 73 16.89 -23.66 40.77
CA THR A 73 15.65 -22.85 40.70
C THR A 73 15.86 -21.56 39.94
N GLU A 74 16.94 -20.83 40.22
CA GLU A 74 17.26 -19.58 39.53
C GLU A 74 17.59 -19.82 38.06
N ARG A 75 18.31 -20.91 37.75
CA ARG A 75 18.56 -21.31 36.36
C ARG A 75 17.26 -21.60 35.61
N HIS A 76 16.33 -22.34 36.22
CA HIS A 76 15.04 -22.61 35.62
C HIS A 76 14.24 -21.32 35.36
N LEU A 77 14.27 -20.36 36.30
CA LEU A 77 13.60 -19.06 36.10
C LEU A 77 14.20 -18.26 34.94
N ILE A 78 15.52 -18.32 34.73
CA ILE A 78 16.19 -17.68 33.60
C ILE A 78 15.82 -18.36 32.28
N GLU A 79 15.71 -19.69 32.25
CA GLU A 79 15.26 -20.45 31.07
C GLU A 79 13.80 -20.09 30.70
N GLU A 80 12.93 -19.94 31.70
CA GLU A 80 11.56 -19.44 31.51
C GLU A 80 11.55 -17.99 31.00
N LEU A 81 12.41 -17.13 31.55
CA LEU A 81 12.54 -15.74 31.09
C LEU A 81 12.95 -15.66 29.62
N ALA A 82 13.96 -16.44 29.21
CA ALA A 82 14.39 -16.52 27.82
C ALA A 82 13.23 -16.96 26.90
N THR A 83 12.45 -17.96 27.34
CA THR A 83 11.27 -18.45 26.61
C THR A 83 10.19 -17.37 26.46
N ILE A 84 9.93 -16.58 27.51
CA ILE A 84 8.96 -15.48 27.48
C ILE A 84 9.42 -14.37 26.52
N ILE A 85 10.70 -13.97 26.59
CA ILE A 85 11.28 -12.96 25.70
C ILE A 85 11.14 -13.41 24.24
N TRP A 86 11.48 -14.67 23.95
CA TRP A 86 11.38 -15.23 22.61
C TRP A 86 9.94 -15.24 22.08
N ARG A 87 8.98 -15.62 22.92
CA ARG A 87 7.54 -15.57 22.60
C ARG A 87 7.07 -14.13 22.34
N LYS A 88 7.51 -13.17 23.14
CA LYS A 88 7.18 -11.75 22.95
C LYS A 88 7.70 -11.22 21.61
N ARG A 89 8.91 -11.62 21.20
CA ARG A 89 9.47 -11.26 19.89
C ARG A 89 8.57 -11.73 18.75
N ARG A 90 8.03 -12.95 18.81
CA ARG A 90 7.06 -13.44 17.83
C ARG A 90 5.80 -12.58 17.74
N VAL A 91 5.24 -12.16 18.88
CA VAL A 91 4.04 -11.32 18.91
C VAL A 91 4.29 -10.01 18.18
N LEU A 92 5.42 -9.35 18.45
CA LEU A 92 5.79 -8.10 17.79
C LEU A 92 5.96 -8.28 16.27
N LEU A 93 6.57 -9.38 15.83
CA LEU A 93 6.70 -9.68 14.39
C LEU A 93 5.33 -9.93 13.74
N ALA A 94 4.44 -10.66 14.40
CA ALA A 94 3.09 -10.92 13.91
C ALA A 94 2.24 -9.64 13.84
N GLU A 95 2.33 -8.76 14.84
CA GLU A 95 1.69 -7.44 14.84
C GLU A 95 2.23 -6.58 13.68
N GLY A 96 3.55 -6.51 13.52
CA GLY A 96 4.17 -5.80 12.41
C GLY A 96 3.73 -6.33 11.05
N ALA A 97 3.66 -7.66 10.89
CA ALA A 97 3.14 -8.29 9.67
C ALA A 97 1.68 -7.93 9.43
N LYS A 98 0.84 -7.90 10.47
CA LYS A 98 -0.58 -7.55 10.35
C LYS A 98 -0.79 -6.08 9.98
N ILE A 99 -0.02 -5.18 10.58
CA ILE A 99 -0.01 -3.75 10.23
C ILE A 99 0.41 -3.58 8.77
N ASN A 100 1.47 -4.25 8.35
CA ASN A 100 1.96 -4.18 6.96
C ASN A 100 0.96 -4.76 5.95
N GLU A 101 0.26 -5.84 6.30
CA GLU A 101 -0.83 -6.38 5.49
C GLU A 101 -1.97 -5.35 5.34
N GLY A 102 -2.38 -4.73 6.46
CA GLY A 102 -3.38 -3.66 6.46
C GLY A 102 -2.96 -2.46 5.61
N LEU A 103 -1.69 -2.05 5.69
CA LEU A 103 -1.13 -0.97 4.89
C LEU A 103 -1.13 -1.32 3.39
N LYS A 104 -0.67 -2.53 3.02
CA LYS A 104 -0.71 -3.01 1.63
C LYS A 104 -2.13 -3.07 1.09
N SER A 105 -3.08 -3.54 1.88
CA SER A 105 -4.50 -3.57 1.51
C SER A 105 -5.07 -2.17 1.31
N ALA A 106 -4.72 -1.22 2.19
CA ALA A 106 -5.15 0.17 2.06
C ALA A 106 -4.58 0.85 0.80
N VAL A 107 -3.30 0.62 0.49
CA VAL A 107 -2.67 1.12 -0.74
C VAL A 107 -3.34 0.55 -1.99
N ASN A 108 -3.64 -0.76 -1.99
CA ASN A 108 -4.32 -1.41 -3.11
C ASN A 108 -5.81 -1.03 -3.22
N SER A 109 -6.40 -0.43 -2.19
CA SER A 109 -7.80 0.03 -2.17
C SER A 109 -7.87 1.54 -2.06
N ALA A 110 -7.21 2.16 -3.03
CA ALA A 110 -6.96 3.58 -3.16
C ALA A 110 -8.17 4.49 -2.95
N ALA A 111 -9.28 4.12 -3.57
CA ALA A 111 -10.55 4.85 -3.48
C ALA A 111 -11.10 4.95 -2.06
N SER A 112 -10.81 3.99 -1.18
CA SER A 112 -11.26 3.98 0.22
C SER A 112 -10.44 4.94 1.10
N VAL A 113 -9.13 5.01 0.87
CA VAL A 113 -8.22 5.88 1.61
C VAL A 113 -8.44 7.35 1.24
N ILE A 114 -8.60 7.66 -0.05
CA ILE A 114 -8.89 9.02 -0.52
C ILE A 114 -10.24 9.50 0.04
N LYS A 115 -11.29 8.66 0.01
CA LYS A 115 -12.59 8.96 0.64
C LYS A 115 -12.47 9.21 2.16
N SER A 116 -11.52 8.57 2.83
CA SER A 116 -11.31 8.73 4.28
C SER A 116 -10.50 9.98 4.63
N ALA A 117 -9.54 10.36 3.78
CA ALA A 117 -8.70 11.55 3.98
C ALA A 117 -9.39 12.86 3.57
N ALA A 118 -10.34 12.81 2.62
CA ALA A 118 -11.14 13.95 2.18
C ALA A 118 -12.65 13.62 2.10
N PRO A 119 -13.31 13.33 3.24
CA PRO A 119 -14.65 12.72 3.31
C PRO A 119 -15.81 13.57 2.78
N PHE A 120 -15.60 14.85 2.50
CA PHE A 120 -16.67 15.77 2.08
C PHE A 120 -16.60 16.20 0.61
N GLN A 121 -15.67 15.69 -0.20
CA GLN A 121 -15.57 16.05 -1.61
C GLN A 121 -16.11 14.96 -2.54
N ARG A 122 -17.33 15.23 -3.02
CA ARG A 122 -18.04 14.45 -4.04
C ARG A 122 -17.24 14.44 -5.34
N GLY A 123 -16.71 13.27 -5.73
CA GLY A 123 -16.07 13.05 -7.04
C GLY A 123 -14.63 12.53 -7.03
N ILE A 124 -13.90 12.61 -5.90
CA ILE A 124 -12.48 12.24 -5.80
C ILE A 124 -12.30 10.73 -5.52
N GLY A 125 -13.00 9.87 -6.26
CA GLY A 125 -12.99 8.43 -5.97
C GLY A 125 -13.63 7.57 -7.04
N GLY A 126 -13.50 7.99 -8.30
CA GLY A 126 -13.85 7.14 -9.44
C GLY A 126 -12.95 5.91 -9.49
N GLU A 127 -13.42 4.84 -10.14
CA GLU A 127 -12.76 3.53 -10.25
C GLU A 127 -11.36 3.58 -10.89
N ASN A 128 -10.97 4.72 -11.49
CA ASN A 128 -9.70 4.92 -12.21
C ASN A 128 -8.70 5.86 -11.49
N ALA A 129 -8.95 6.27 -10.25
CA ALA A 129 -7.98 7.09 -9.51
C ALA A 129 -6.79 6.22 -9.04
N ASP A 130 -5.70 6.21 -9.80
CA ASP A 130 -4.48 5.49 -9.43
C ASP A 130 -3.69 6.26 -8.35
N LEU A 131 -3.79 5.80 -7.10
CA LEU A 131 -3.03 6.36 -5.98
C LEU A 131 -1.51 6.28 -6.18
N ARG A 132 -1.02 5.37 -7.03
CA ARG A 132 0.41 5.23 -7.27
C ARG A 132 0.98 6.46 -7.95
N GLU A 133 0.27 6.98 -8.95
CA GLU A 133 0.60 8.24 -9.64
C GLU A 133 0.45 9.48 -8.72
N PHE A 134 -0.44 9.39 -7.73
CA PHE A 134 -0.63 10.42 -6.71
C PHE A 134 0.49 10.42 -5.66
N MET A 135 0.99 9.25 -5.24
CA MET A 135 2.02 9.12 -4.20
C MET A 135 3.46 9.22 -4.72
N GLU A 136 3.72 8.81 -5.96
CA GLU A 136 5.07 8.72 -6.53
C GLU A 136 5.55 10.00 -7.24
N GLY A 137 4.66 10.97 -7.47
CA GLY A 137 4.98 12.23 -8.15
C GLY A 137 5.98 13.09 -7.38
N THR A 138 7.00 13.58 -8.08
CA THR A 138 7.89 14.62 -7.56
C THR A 138 7.14 15.94 -7.35
N PRO A 139 7.60 16.81 -6.44
CA PRO A 139 7.00 18.14 -6.28
C PRO A 139 6.89 18.93 -7.59
N GLU A 140 7.87 18.76 -8.49
CA GLU A 140 7.91 19.38 -9.81
C GLU A 140 6.80 18.84 -10.72
N GLU A 141 6.65 17.52 -10.83
CA GLU A 141 5.60 16.86 -11.62
C GLU A 141 4.19 17.16 -11.06
N ILE A 142 4.05 17.33 -9.75
CA ILE A 142 2.78 17.73 -9.11
C ILE A 142 2.45 19.18 -9.47
N ALA A 143 3.42 20.08 -9.41
CA ALA A 143 3.23 21.48 -9.79
C ALA A 143 2.95 21.64 -11.29
N GLU A 144 3.53 20.78 -12.13
CA GLU A 144 3.23 20.70 -13.56
C GLU A 144 1.79 20.27 -13.81
N ARG A 145 1.35 19.15 -13.22
CA ARG A 145 -0.05 18.70 -13.31
C ARG A 145 -1.06 19.74 -12.84
N GLN A 146 -0.77 20.44 -11.74
CA GLN A 146 -1.63 21.53 -11.26
C GLN A 146 -1.75 22.67 -12.28
N ARG A 147 -0.63 23.02 -12.93
CA ARG A 147 -0.60 24.07 -13.95
C ARG A 147 -1.38 23.65 -15.19
N ASP A 148 -1.17 22.42 -15.66
CA ASP A 148 -1.80 21.91 -16.87
C ASP A 148 -3.31 21.78 -16.70
N ALA A 149 -3.77 21.23 -15.57
CA ALA A 149 -5.20 21.16 -15.25
C ALA A 149 -5.84 22.56 -15.17
N ALA A 150 -5.13 23.55 -14.61
CA ALA A 150 -5.63 24.93 -14.55
C ALA A 150 -5.69 25.59 -15.94
N LEU A 151 -4.71 25.33 -16.80
CA LEU A 151 -4.69 25.81 -18.18
C LEU A 151 -5.84 25.22 -19.00
N ASP A 152 -6.10 23.93 -18.86
CA ASP A 152 -7.18 23.26 -19.58
C ASP A 152 -8.56 23.75 -19.14
N LEU A 153 -8.81 23.90 -17.84
CA LEU A 153 -10.07 24.50 -17.35
C LEU A 153 -10.25 25.93 -17.88
N ALA A 154 -9.19 26.75 -17.89
CA ALA A 154 -9.24 28.11 -18.41
C ALA A 154 -9.52 28.14 -19.93
N ALA A 155 -8.90 27.23 -20.69
CA ALA A 155 -9.14 27.04 -22.12
C ALA A 155 -10.59 26.64 -22.41
N THR A 156 -11.13 25.70 -21.65
CA THR A 156 -12.52 25.23 -21.73
C THR A 156 -13.53 26.35 -21.42
N GLN A 157 -13.30 27.10 -20.34
CA GLN A 157 -14.15 28.26 -20.01
C GLN A 157 -14.09 29.36 -21.07
N LYS A 158 -12.91 29.59 -21.66
CA LYS A 158 -12.73 30.53 -22.77
C LYS A 158 -13.48 30.07 -24.02
N ALA A 159 -13.42 28.79 -24.37
CA ALA A 159 -14.17 28.22 -25.48
C ALA A 159 -15.69 28.37 -25.25
N ALA A 160 -16.18 28.06 -24.05
CA ALA A 160 -17.59 28.28 -23.67
C ALA A 160 -18.01 29.75 -23.82
N ALA A 161 -17.16 30.69 -23.40
CA ALA A 161 -17.43 32.12 -23.55
C ALA A 161 -17.48 32.58 -25.02
N ILE A 162 -16.61 32.04 -25.88
CA ILE A 162 -16.62 32.30 -27.33
C ILE A 162 -17.95 31.82 -27.94
N LEU A 163 -18.39 30.62 -27.60
CA LEU A 163 -19.65 30.05 -28.11
C LEU A 163 -20.86 30.85 -27.62
N ARG A 164 -20.88 31.25 -26.35
CA ARG A 164 -21.96 32.09 -25.78
C ARG A 164 -22.07 33.45 -26.46
N LYS A 165 -20.93 34.06 -26.83
CA LYS A 165 -20.91 35.34 -27.57
C LYS A 165 -21.41 35.19 -29.01
N GLY A 166 -21.28 33.99 -29.59
CA GLY A 166 -21.70 33.69 -30.95
C GLY A 166 -20.92 34.46 -32.02
N GLY A 167 -21.48 34.48 -33.23
CA GLY A 167 -20.92 35.19 -34.39
C GLY A 167 -20.30 34.28 -35.45
N PRO A 168 -19.83 34.86 -36.57
CA PRO A 168 -19.24 34.09 -37.65
C PRO A 168 -17.97 33.39 -37.15
N ASN A 169 -17.84 32.11 -37.47
CA ASN A 169 -16.72 31.25 -37.06
C ASN A 169 -16.59 31.04 -35.54
N ALA A 170 -17.68 31.18 -34.77
CA ALA A 170 -17.66 30.91 -33.32
C ALA A 170 -17.18 29.47 -33.01
N TYR A 171 -17.66 28.50 -33.78
CA TYR A 171 -17.25 27.09 -33.69
C TYR A 171 -15.74 26.91 -33.82
N THR A 172 -15.14 27.37 -34.93
CA THR A 172 -13.70 27.19 -35.19
C THR A 172 -12.82 27.99 -34.22
N LYS A 173 -13.29 29.14 -33.74
CA LYS A 173 -12.59 29.91 -32.70
C LYS A 173 -12.61 29.21 -31.34
N ALA A 174 -13.73 28.56 -31.00
CA ALA A 174 -13.86 27.81 -29.75
C ALA A 174 -12.97 26.57 -29.76
N LEU A 175 -12.97 25.79 -30.86
CA LEU A 175 -12.07 24.64 -31.01
C LEU A 175 -10.60 25.05 -30.85
N ARG A 176 -10.16 26.14 -31.50
CA ARG A 176 -8.79 26.65 -31.34
C ARG A 176 -8.44 27.12 -29.93
N ALA A 177 -9.44 27.43 -29.11
CA ALA A 177 -9.22 27.84 -27.73
C ALA A 177 -9.03 26.65 -26.79
N LEU A 178 -9.61 25.48 -27.11
CA LEU A 178 -9.43 24.24 -26.35
C LEU A 178 -7.99 23.72 -26.46
N MET A 179 -7.53 23.00 -25.43
CA MET A 179 -6.29 22.21 -25.47
C MET A 179 -6.44 21.03 -26.42
N GLN A 180 -5.31 20.39 -26.78
CA GLN A 180 -5.33 19.30 -27.77
C GLN A 180 -6.16 18.11 -27.29
N ASP A 181 -5.92 17.61 -26.07
CA ASP A 181 -6.65 16.49 -25.49
C ASP A 181 -8.17 16.75 -25.43
N SER A 182 -8.56 17.97 -25.08
CA SER A 182 -9.96 18.42 -25.06
C SER A 182 -10.62 18.48 -26.44
N ARG A 183 -9.84 18.66 -27.53
CA ARG A 183 -10.33 18.56 -28.91
C ARG A 183 -10.45 17.11 -29.34
N ASP A 184 -9.45 16.30 -29.03
CA ASP A 184 -9.44 14.88 -29.36
C ASP A 184 -10.66 14.19 -28.71
N PHE A 185 -10.96 14.54 -27.46
CA PHE A 185 -12.16 14.06 -26.76
C PHE A 185 -13.48 14.54 -27.40
N TRP A 186 -13.50 15.75 -27.96
CA TRP A 186 -14.65 16.22 -28.73
C TRP A 186 -14.81 15.46 -30.06
N ASP A 187 -13.70 15.20 -30.76
CA ASP A 187 -13.72 14.47 -32.03
C ASP A 187 -14.19 13.02 -31.83
N GLU A 188 -13.72 12.34 -30.78
CA GLU A 188 -14.22 11.02 -30.36
C GLU A 188 -15.73 11.05 -30.08
N HIS A 189 -16.22 12.07 -29.38
CA HIS A 189 -17.64 12.22 -29.05
C HIS A 189 -18.52 12.46 -30.30
N VAL A 190 -18.01 13.22 -31.27
CA VAL A 190 -18.69 13.45 -32.56
C VAL A 190 -18.76 12.16 -33.38
N GLU A 191 -17.68 11.39 -33.39
CA GLU A 191 -17.62 10.09 -34.07
C GLU A 191 -18.57 9.06 -33.44
N GLU A 192 -18.62 9.00 -32.11
CA GLU A 192 -19.45 8.04 -31.37
C GLU A 192 -20.95 8.32 -31.53
N GLU A 193 -21.37 9.59 -31.45
CA GLU A 193 -22.80 9.94 -31.53
C GLU A 193 -23.31 10.25 -32.94
N SER A 194 -22.44 10.25 -33.96
CA SER A 194 -22.82 10.47 -35.37
C SER A 194 -23.55 11.81 -35.62
N TYR A 195 -23.28 12.83 -34.80
CA TYR A 195 -23.92 14.15 -34.90
C TYR A 195 -23.11 15.14 -35.73
N PRO A 196 -23.76 16.16 -36.33
CA PRO A 196 -23.05 17.23 -37.02
C PRO A 196 -22.27 18.10 -36.03
N ALA A 197 -21.01 18.38 -36.37
CA ALA A 197 -20.12 19.19 -35.54
C ALA A 197 -20.47 20.69 -35.67
N THR A 198 -21.38 21.17 -34.82
CA THR A 198 -21.86 22.57 -34.81
C THR A 198 -21.45 23.34 -33.56
N ALA A 199 -21.59 24.67 -33.61
CA ALA A 199 -21.32 25.56 -32.47
C ALA A 199 -22.20 25.24 -31.26
N GLU A 200 -23.47 24.89 -31.51
CA GLU A 200 -24.45 24.57 -30.48
C GLU A 200 -24.11 23.27 -29.78
N ARG A 201 -23.74 22.22 -30.54
CA ARG A 201 -23.37 20.92 -29.98
C ARG A 201 -22.06 20.98 -29.20
N LEU A 202 -21.06 21.71 -29.70
CA LEU A 202 -19.84 21.94 -28.94
C LEU A 202 -20.12 22.68 -27.62
N ALA A 203 -21.08 23.61 -27.61
CA ALA A 203 -21.46 24.33 -26.39
C ALA A 203 -22.22 23.46 -25.37
N GLU A 204 -22.99 22.48 -25.86
CA GLU A 204 -23.67 21.46 -25.04
C GLU A 204 -22.64 20.51 -24.44
N PHE A 205 -21.76 19.93 -25.26
CA PHE A 205 -20.68 19.05 -24.81
C PHE A 205 -19.75 19.71 -23.78
N ILE A 206 -19.36 20.97 -24.02
CA ILE A 206 -18.50 21.68 -23.07
C ILE A 206 -19.17 21.79 -21.70
N ARG A 207 -20.47 22.06 -21.67
CA ARG A 207 -21.22 22.28 -20.42
C ARG A 207 -21.47 20.98 -19.66
N ASP A 208 -21.86 19.94 -20.39
CA ASP A 208 -22.40 18.72 -19.78
C ASP A 208 -21.31 17.67 -19.54
N SER A 209 -20.23 17.71 -20.31
CA SER A 209 -19.14 16.72 -20.26
C SER A 209 -17.79 17.36 -19.89
N LEU A 210 -17.28 18.27 -20.72
CA LEU A 210 -15.89 18.71 -20.64
C LEU A 210 -15.59 19.59 -19.41
N GLU A 211 -16.38 20.63 -19.15
CA GLU A 211 -16.17 21.53 -18.01
C GLU A 211 -16.25 20.80 -16.66
N PRO A 212 -17.21 19.88 -16.42
CA PRO A 212 -17.20 19.01 -15.24
C PRO A 212 -15.95 18.15 -15.09
N ILE A 213 -15.37 17.65 -16.20
CA ILE A 213 -14.12 16.87 -16.20
C ILE A 213 -12.94 17.77 -15.82
N CYS A 214 -12.74 18.88 -16.53
CA CYS A 214 -11.64 19.81 -16.24
C CYS A 214 -11.70 20.36 -14.80
N TYR A 215 -12.90 20.65 -14.29
CA TYR A 215 -13.09 21.10 -12.91
C TYR A 215 -12.65 20.04 -11.89
N ARG A 216 -12.97 18.76 -12.17
CA ARG A 216 -12.57 17.62 -11.33
C ARG A 216 -11.06 17.44 -11.33
N MET A 217 -10.42 17.50 -12.51
CA MET A 217 -8.96 17.40 -12.65
C MET A 217 -8.23 18.49 -11.86
N VAL A 218 -8.72 19.74 -11.90
CA VAL A 218 -8.16 20.83 -11.08
C VAL A 218 -8.28 20.53 -9.58
N LYS A 219 -9.41 19.97 -9.14
CA LYS A 219 -9.59 19.59 -7.73
C LYS A 219 -8.64 18.47 -7.35
N GLU A 220 -8.55 17.41 -8.14
CA GLU A 220 -7.64 16.28 -7.90
C GLU A 220 -6.17 16.73 -7.82
N ALA A 221 -5.73 17.60 -8.73
CA ALA A 221 -4.37 18.13 -8.72
C ALA A 221 -4.08 19.00 -7.48
N GLN A 222 -5.05 19.78 -6.98
CA GLN A 222 -4.90 20.58 -5.76
C GLN A 222 -4.72 19.73 -4.49
N PHE A 223 -5.37 18.57 -4.42
CA PHE A 223 -5.29 17.69 -3.26
C PHE A 223 -4.18 16.66 -3.36
N THR A 224 -3.33 16.71 -4.39
CA THR A 224 -2.07 15.94 -4.44
C THR A 224 -1.00 16.72 -3.65
N PRO A 225 -0.74 16.40 -2.36
CA PRO A 225 0.32 17.07 -1.63
C PRO A 225 1.66 16.70 -2.27
N PRO A 226 2.62 17.65 -2.40
CA PRO A 226 3.99 17.31 -2.70
C PRO A 226 4.50 16.38 -1.61
N THR A 227 4.62 15.09 -1.92
CA THR A 227 5.06 14.07 -0.96
C THR A 227 6.51 14.35 -0.61
N GLN A 228 6.76 15.16 0.43
CA GLN A 228 8.11 15.48 0.92
C GLN A 228 8.88 14.24 1.43
N PHE A 229 8.26 13.05 1.42
CA PHE A 229 8.84 11.80 1.92
C PHE A 229 10.15 11.40 1.26
N ARG A 230 10.44 11.85 0.03
CA ARG A 230 11.71 11.50 -0.65
C ARG A 230 12.91 12.34 -0.20
N ALA A 231 12.70 13.48 0.48
CA ALA A 231 13.78 14.37 0.91
C ALA A 231 14.42 13.96 2.26
N ALA A 232 13.81 13.03 3.00
CA ALA A 232 14.35 12.50 4.27
C ALA A 232 15.27 11.28 4.05
N ALA A 233 14.99 10.43 3.07
CA ALA A 233 15.81 9.23 2.80
C ALA A 233 17.17 9.53 2.16
N LYS A 234 17.32 10.66 1.45
CA LYS A 234 18.61 11.05 0.83
C LYS A 234 19.59 11.77 1.76
N ARG A 235 19.19 12.14 2.99
CA ARG A 235 20.07 12.84 3.94
C ARG A 235 20.82 11.91 4.91
N GLY A 236 20.56 10.60 4.88
CA GLY A 236 21.20 9.60 5.75
C GLY A 236 22.37 8.83 5.15
N SER A 237 22.75 9.06 3.88
CA SER A 237 23.87 8.36 3.24
C SER A 237 24.95 9.35 2.81
N ARG A 238 25.74 9.81 3.77
CA ARG A 238 27.12 10.26 3.53
C ARG A 238 28.03 9.37 4.37
N PRO A 239 28.90 8.55 3.76
CA PRO A 239 29.92 7.85 4.50
C PRO A 239 31.01 8.86 4.90
N VAL A 240 31.40 8.83 6.17
CA VAL A 240 32.70 9.31 6.64
C VAL A 240 33.54 8.07 6.92
#